data_AF-A0A1F5WP86-F1
#
_entry.id   AF-A0A1F5WP86-F1
#
_cell.length_a   1.000
_cell.length_b   1.000
_cell.length_c   1.000
_cell.angle_alpha   90.00
_cell.angle_beta   90.00
_cell.angle_gamma   90.00
#
_symmetry.space_group_name_H-M   'P 1'
#
loop_
_entity.id
_entity.type
_entity.pdbx_description
1 polymer ?
#
loop_
_entity_poly.entity_id
_entity_poly.type
_entity_poly.pdbx_seq_one_letter_code
_entity_poly.pdbx_strand_id
1 'polypeptide(L)'
;MKAIINVKTDKRVKDEAKKIAETMGLTLSAVINAQLKQLVREQEIRFSTAPKMTTYLENIAEEAREDYRKGKNISMVFDSAEGALKYLQSK
;
A
#
# COMPACT_ATOMS: atom_id res chain seq x y z
N MET A 1 -5.95 -28.23 12.91
CA MET A 1 -7.18 -28.72 12.25
C MET A 1 -7.34 -27.97 10.92
N LYS A 2 -7.75 -28.62 9.84
CA LYS A 2 -8.04 -27.96 8.54
C LYS A 2 -9.55 -27.86 8.37
N ALA A 3 -10.03 -26.79 7.75
CA ALA A 3 -11.45 -26.57 7.44
C ALA A 3 -11.62 -26.27 5.95
N ILE A 4 -12.81 -26.56 5.42
CA ILE A 4 -13.18 -26.30 4.03
C ILE A 4 -14.16 -25.13 3.99
N ILE A 5 -13.92 -24.18 3.09
CA ILE A 5 -14.82 -23.05 2.82
C ILE A 5 -15.34 -23.21 1.39
N ASN A 6 -16.66 -23.35 1.25
CA ASN A 6 -17.34 -23.37 -0.04
C ASN A 6 -17.95 -21.99 -0.31
N VAL A 7 -17.54 -21.33 -1.39
CA VAL A 7 -18.01 -19.99 -1.76
C VAL A 7 -18.67 -20.05 -3.14
N LYS A 8 -19.92 -19.58 -3.23
CA LYS A 8 -20.62 -19.40 -4.51
C LYS A 8 -20.22 -18.05 -5.10
N THR A 9 -19.78 -18.05 -6.35
CA THR A 9 -19.40 -16.84 -7.10
C THR A 9 -19.68 -17.03 -8.58
N ASP A 10 -19.67 -15.94 -9.33
CA ASP A 10 -19.71 -15.98 -10.78
C ASP A 10 -18.48 -16.69 -11.37
N LYS A 11 -18.68 -17.48 -12.42
CA LYS A 11 -17.61 -18.29 -13.06
C LYS A 11 -16.54 -17.40 -13.68
N ARG A 12 -16.92 -16.32 -14.35
CA ARG A 12 -15.98 -15.39 -14.99
C ARG A 12 -15.10 -14.72 -13.93
N VAL A 13 -15.70 -14.28 -12.82
CA VAL A 13 -14.95 -13.68 -11.70
C VAL A 13 -13.94 -14.66 -11.11
N LYS A 14 -14.34 -15.93 -10.91
CA LYS A 14 -13.42 -16.98 -10.43
C LYS A 14 -12.25 -17.20 -11.37
N ASP A 15 -12.52 -17.29 -12.68
CA ASP A 15 -11.51 -17.58 -13.69
C ASP A 15 -10.54 -16.39 -13.86
N GLU A 16 -11.04 -15.15 -13.81
CA GLU A 16 -10.20 -13.94 -13.80
C GLU A 16 -9.33 -13.84 -12.56
N ALA A 17 -9.91 -14.03 -11.37
CA ALA A 17 -9.15 -14.02 -10.11
C ALA A 17 -8.06 -15.10 -10.09
N LYS A 18 -8.34 -16.29 -10.64
CA LYS A 18 -7.36 -17.36 -10.78
C LYS A 18 -6.20 -16.95 -11.67
N LYS A 19 -6.46 -16.36 -12.85
CA LYS A 19 -5.41 -15.88 -13.76
C LYS A 19 -4.53 -14.83 -13.09
N ILE A 20 -5.13 -13.88 -12.37
CA ILE A 20 -4.39 -12.83 -11.65
C ILE A 20 -3.51 -13.44 -10.54
N ALA A 21 -3.98 -14.47 -9.84
CA ALA A 21 -3.14 -15.17 -8.85
C ALA A 21 -1.96 -15.90 -9.52
N GLU A 22 -2.20 -16.55 -10.67
CA GLU A 22 -1.18 -17.28 -11.42
C GLU A 22 -0.09 -16.36 -11.98
N THR A 23 -0.43 -15.15 -12.44
CA THR A 23 0.60 -14.16 -12.87
C THR A 23 1.50 -13.71 -11.71
N MET A 24 1.03 -13.84 -10.47
CA MET A 24 1.82 -13.59 -9.26
C MET A 24 2.53 -14.85 -8.72
N GLY A 25 2.44 -15.99 -9.42
CA GLY A 25 3.03 -17.26 -8.97
C GLY A 25 2.29 -17.92 -7.81
N LEU A 26 1.03 -17.56 -7.58
CA LEU A 26 0.21 -18.03 -6.45
C LEU A 26 -1.00 -18.83 -6.92
N THR A 27 -1.49 -19.73 -6.08
CA THR A 27 -2.80 -20.36 -6.29
C THR A 27 -3.90 -19.46 -5.77
N LEU A 28 -5.10 -19.52 -6.37
CA LEU A 28 -6.27 -18.77 -5.88
C LEU A 28 -6.57 -19.09 -4.39
N SER A 29 -6.41 -20.35 -3.98
CA SER A 29 -6.58 -20.75 -2.57
C SER A 29 -5.55 -20.13 -1.64
N ALA A 30 -4.30 -19.96 -2.09
CA ALA A 30 -3.27 -19.28 -1.30
C ALA A 30 -3.64 -17.81 -1.06
N VAL A 31 -4.14 -17.12 -2.10
CA VAL A 31 -4.61 -15.73 -2.01
C VAL A 31 -5.78 -15.60 -1.04
N ILE A 32 -6.80 -16.45 -1.15
CA ILE A 32 -7.96 -16.43 -0.23
C ILE A 32 -7.51 -16.67 1.21
N ASN A 33 -6.64 -17.65 1.46
CA ASN A 33 -6.13 -17.92 2.79
C ASN A 33 -5.29 -16.76 3.36
N ALA A 34 -4.52 -16.07 2.52
CA ALA A 34 -3.77 -14.89 2.94
C ALA A 34 -4.71 -13.77 3.39
N GLN A 35 -5.79 -13.51 2.63
CA GLN A 35 -6.80 -12.52 2.99
C GLN A 35 -7.53 -12.86 4.28
N LEU A 36 -7.87 -14.14 4.51
CA LEU A 36 -8.48 -14.59 5.77
C LEU A 36 -7.54 -14.36 6.96
N LYS A 37 -6.24 -14.67 6.82
CA LYS A 37 -5.24 -14.38 7.85
C LYS A 37 -5.09 -12.90 8.11
N GLN A 38 -5.13 -12.08 7.06
CA GLN A 38 -5.06 -10.63 7.18
C GLN A 38 -6.27 -10.08 7.94
N LEU A 39 -7.48 -10.55 7.62
CA LEU A 39 -8.69 -10.20 8.33
C LEU A 39 -8.61 -10.57 9.82
N VAL A 40 -8.14 -11.77 10.15
CA VAL A 40 -7.96 -12.19 11.56
C VAL A 40 -6.90 -11.34 12.27
N ARG A 41 -5.83 -10.94 11.59
CA ARG A 41 -4.76 -10.13 12.20
C ARG A 41 -5.20 -8.68 12.42
N GLU A 42 -5.83 -8.08 11.43
CA GLU A 42 -6.13 -6.64 11.41
C GLU A 42 -7.52 -6.34 12.00
N GLN A 43 -8.40 -7.34 12.10
CA GLN A 43 -9.80 -7.19 12.55
C GLN A 43 -10.58 -6.15 11.73
N GLU A 44 -10.12 -5.86 10.51
CA GLU A 44 -10.73 -4.93 9.57
C GLU A 44 -10.54 -5.42 8.13
N ILE A 45 -11.43 -4.98 7.22
CA ILE A 45 -11.33 -5.24 5.79
C ILE A 45 -11.13 -3.90 5.08
N ARG A 46 -10.01 -3.76 4.37
CA ARG A 46 -9.74 -2.57 3.55
C ARG A 46 -10.24 -2.78 2.13
N PHE A 47 -11.25 -2.00 1.76
CA PHE A 47 -11.61 -1.78 0.36
C PHE A 47 -10.93 -0.50 -0.10
N SER A 48 -10.10 -0.58 -1.14
CA SER A 48 -9.36 0.58 -1.61
C SER A 48 -9.37 0.63 -3.13
N THR A 49 -9.82 1.77 -3.66
CA THR A 49 -9.57 2.23 -5.03
C THR A 49 -8.37 3.16 -5.07
N ALA A 50 -7.58 3.26 -3.98
CA ALA A 50 -6.60 4.31 -3.82
C ALA A 50 -5.55 4.27 -4.93
N PRO A 51 -5.26 5.43 -5.55
CA PRO A 51 -4.24 5.52 -6.57
C PRO A 51 -2.88 5.13 -5.98
N LYS A 52 -2.17 4.26 -6.69
CA LYS A 52 -0.75 4.03 -6.44
C LYS A 52 0.02 5.29 -6.85
N MET A 53 1.18 5.51 -6.21
CA MET A 53 2.07 6.59 -6.64
C MET A 53 2.35 6.43 -8.14
N THR A 54 2.32 7.54 -8.86
CA THR A 54 2.81 7.56 -10.24
C THR A 54 4.33 7.43 -10.22
N THR A 55 4.94 6.95 -11.30
CA THR A 55 6.42 6.91 -11.42
C THR A 55 7.06 8.27 -11.13
N TYR A 56 6.39 9.36 -11.49
CA TYR A 56 6.81 10.72 -11.14
C TYR A 56 6.86 10.95 -9.62
N LEU A 57 5.79 10.57 -8.90
CA LEU A 57 5.74 10.72 -7.45
C LEU A 57 6.71 9.78 -6.73
N GLU A 58 6.93 8.57 -7.26
CA GLU A 58 7.96 7.65 -6.76
C GLU A 58 9.36 8.25 -6.88
N ASN A 59 9.69 8.86 -8.02
CA ASN A 59 10.97 9.50 -8.25
C ASN A 59 11.19 10.69 -7.30
N ILE A 60 10.19 11.55 -7.10
CA ILE A 60 10.28 12.67 -6.15
C ILE A 60 10.47 12.16 -4.72
N ALA A 61 9.73 11.12 -4.32
CA ALA A 61 9.85 10.55 -2.99
C ALA A 61 11.25 9.97 -2.76
N GLU A 62 11.84 9.34 -3.77
CA GLU A 62 13.20 8.81 -3.67
C GLU A 62 14.25 9.92 -3.63
N GLU A 63 14.12 10.96 -4.45
CA GLU A 63 14.97 12.15 -4.39
C GLU A 63 14.93 12.80 -3.00
N ALA A 64 13.73 13.02 -2.44
CA ALA A 64 13.57 13.61 -1.11
C ALA A 64 14.22 12.76 0.00
N ARG A 65 14.18 11.42 -0.11
CA ARG A 65 14.85 10.52 0.85
C ARG A 65 16.37 10.62 0.75
N GLU A 66 16.90 10.68 -0.47
CA GLU A 66 18.33 10.82 -0.70
C GLU A 66 18.86 12.17 -0.24
N ASP A 67 18.11 13.24 -0.50
CA ASP A 67 18.41 14.59 -0.02
C ASP A 67 18.43 14.64 1.51
N TYR A 68 17.43 14.03 2.18
CA TYR A 68 17.41 13.90 3.63
C TYR A 68 18.64 13.15 4.17
N ARG A 69 19.00 12.01 3.57
CA ARG A 69 20.20 11.23 3.96
C ARG A 69 21.49 12.02 3.81
N LYS A 70 21.58 12.88 2.80
CA LYS A 70 22.77 13.69 2.49
C LYS A 70 22.75 15.06 3.17
N GLY A 71 21.72 15.36 3.96
CA GLY A 71 21.56 16.68 4.60
C GLY A 71 21.39 17.82 3.59
N LYS A 72 20.88 17.53 2.40
CA LYS A 72 20.68 18.48 1.29
C LYS A 72 19.19 18.80 1.15
N ASN A 73 18.86 20.04 0.75
CA ASN A 73 17.47 20.47 0.49
C ASN A 73 16.47 20.21 1.64
N ILE A 74 16.97 20.12 2.87
CA ILE A 74 16.17 20.01 4.09
C ILE A 74 16.06 21.37 4.77
N SER A 75 14.90 21.64 5.38
CA SER A 75 14.75 22.80 6.26
C SER A 75 15.57 22.62 7.55
N MET A 76 15.71 23.70 8.31
CA MET A 76 16.10 23.60 9.71
C MET A 76 15.05 22.80 10.52
N VAL A 77 15.45 22.33 11.70
CA VAL A 77 14.52 21.80 12.70
C VAL A 77 13.77 22.99 13.31
N PHE A 78 12.47 22.85 13.50
CA PHE A 78 11.63 23.87 14.11
C PHE A 78 11.25 23.45 15.53
N ASP A 79 11.30 24.41 16.46
CA ASP A 79 10.91 24.18 17.85
C ASP A 79 9.38 24.22 18.06
N SER A 80 8.61 24.64 17.05
CA SER A 80 7.15 24.66 17.09
C SER A 80 6.50 24.49 15.71
N ALA A 81 5.25 24.02 15.72
CA ALA A 81 4.44 23.89 14.50
C ALA A 81 4.18 25.26 13.83
N GLU A 82 3.97 26.32 14.61
CA GLU A 82 3.80 27.68 14.10
C GLU A 82 5.07 28.19 13.41
N GLY A 83 6.24 27.85 13.94
CA GLY A 83 7.53 28.18 13.32
C GLY A 83 7.71 27.49 11.97
N ALA A 84 7.39 26.20 11.90
CA ALA A 84 7.41 25.44 10.65
C ALA A 84 6.43 26.01 9.61
N LEU A 85 5.21 26.35 10.04
CA LEU A 85 4.19 26.90 9.14
C LEU A 85 4.60 28.25 8.55
N LYS A 86 5.15 29.16 9.37
CA LYS A 86 5.66 30.46 8.90
C LYS A 86 6.76 30.30 7.85
N TYR A 87 7.66 29.33 8.06
CA TYR A 87 8.72 29.03 7.09
C TYR A 87 8.14 28.56 5.75
N LEU A 88 7.18 27.62 5.78
CA LEU A 88 6.54 27.11 4.57
C LEU A 88 5.79 28.20 3.80
N GLN A 89 5.17 29.14 4.50
CA GLN A 89 4.46 30.27 3.88
C GLN A 89 5.39 31.35 3.31
N SER A 90 6.67 31.35 3.70
CA SER A 90 7.68 32.31 3.22
C SER A 90 8.40 31.86 1.94
N LYS A 91 8.10 30.65 1.45
CA LYS A 91 8.67 30.05 0.24
C LYS A 91 7.66 30.07 -0.89
#